data_AF-Q0IV57-F1
#
_entry.id   AF-Q0IV57-F1
#
_cell.length_a   1.000
_cell.length_b   1.000
_cell.length_c   1.000
_cell.angle_alpha   90.00
_cell.angle_beta   90.00
_cell.angle_gamma   90.00
#
_symmetry.space_group_name_H-M   'P 1'
#
loop_
_entity.id
_entity.type
_entity.pdbx_description
1 polymer ?
#
loop_
_entity_poly.entity_id
_entity_poly.type
_entity_poly.pdbx_seq_one_letter_code
_entity_poly.pdbx_strand_id
1 'polypeptide(L)'
;MQVSVSSVELEKKIGFRINVSMEKSQPELLTSVLEAFEELGLDVLDADVSCADDTAFRLEALGSSQSEAAETSVDEQMVRHAVLQAIKKCIDGSSI
;
A
#
# COMPACT_ATOMS: atom_id res chain seq x y z
N MET A 1 5.33 -17.70 -3.86
CA MET A 1 4.74 -16.54 -4.57
C MET A 1 5.59 -15.34 -4.22
N GLN A 2 6.20 -14.67 -5.18
CA GLN A 2 7.03 -13.50 -4.91
C GLN A 2 6.17 -12.25 -5.09
N VAL A 3 6.28 -11.35 -4.12
CA VAL A 3 5.61 -10.06 -4.15
C VAL A 3 6.68 -9.01 -3.99
N SER A 4 6.62 -8.01 -4.88
CA SER A 4 7.63 -6.97 -4.97
C SER A 4 6.94 -5.63 -4.85
N VAL A 5 7.06 -4.98 -3.69
CA VAL A 5 6.77 -3.54 -3.61
C VAL A 5 7.86 -2.83 -4.40
N SER A 6 7.50 -2.34 -5.58
CA SER A 6 8.47 -1.81 -6.54
C SER A 6 9.01 -0.47 -6.07
N SER A 7 8.16 0.41 -5.56
CA SER A 7 8.57 1.73 -5.06
C SER A 7 7.53 2.32 -4.10
N VAL A 8 8.00 3.03 -3.08
CA VAL A 8 7.21 3.94 -2.26
C VAL A 8 7.94 5.27 -2.33
N GLU A 9 7.29 6.30 -2.84
CA GLU A 9 7.88 7.63 -3.03
C GLU A 9 7.12 8.62 -2.16
N LEU A 10 7.81 9.39 -1.33
CA LEU A 10 7.20 10.47 -0.58
C LEU A 10 7.37 11.80 -1.32
N GLU A 11 6.25 12.41 -1.71
CA GLU A 11 6.23 13.79 -2.18
C GLU A 11 5.71 14.70 -1.07
N LYS A 12 6.62 15.38 -0.35
CA LYS A 12 6.32 16.22 0.83
C LYS A 12 5.24 17.30 0.64
N LYS A 13 4.83 17.61 -0.59
CA LYS A 13 3.78 18.58 -0.92
C LYS A 13 2.44 17.95 -1.32
N ILE A 14 2.44 16.69 -1.75
CA ILE A 14 1.30 16.05 -2.44
C ILE A 14 0.88 14.74 -1.75
N GLY A 15 1.77 14.12 -0.96
CA GLY A 15 1.49 12.91 -0.20
C GLY A 15 2.50 11.79 -0.40
N PHE A 16 2.10 10.55 -0.11
CA PHE A 16 2.85 9.34 -0.40
C PHE A 16 2.35 8.74 -1.70
N ARG A 17 3.20 8.55 -2.69
CA ARG A 17 2.94 7.72 -3.87
C ARG A 17 3.40 6.30 -3.61
N ILE A 18 2.46 5.38 -3.47
CA ILE A 18 2.77 3.96 -3.22
C ILE A 18 2.55 3.16 -4.50
N ASN A 19 3.57 2.45 -4.99
CA ASN A 19 3.46 1.53 -6.13
C ASN A 19 3.66 0.08 -5.68
N VAL A 20 2.56 -0.68 -5.67
CA VAL A 20 2.58 -2.12 -5.40
C VAL A 20 2.47 -2.86 -6.72
N SER A 21 3.33 -3.86 -6.94
CA SER A 21 3.21 -4.79 -8.06
C SER A 21 3.34 -6.24 -7.61
N MET A 22 2.65 -7.14 -8.29
CA MET A 22 2.67 -8.57 -7.98
C MET A 22 2.76 -9.44 -9.23
N GLU A 23 3.18 -10.69 -9.06
CA GLU A 23 3.13 -11.71 -10.11
C GLU A 23 1.87 -12.57 -10.06
N LYS A 24 1.08 -12.54 -8.97
CA LYS A 24 -0.27 -13.11 -8.94
C LYS A 24 -1.22 -12.21 -8.18
N SER A 25 -2.38 -11.93 -8.78
CA SER A 25 -3.44 -11.18 -8.11
C SER A 25 -4.11 -12.05 -7.04
N GLN A 26 -4.36 -11.47 -5.86
CA GLN A 26 -5.22 -12.06 -4.84
C GLN A 26 -6.41 -11.14 -4.57
N PRO A 27 -7.65 -11.69 -4.45
CA PRO A 27 -8.85 -10.89 -4.31
C PRO A 27 -8.83 -9.93 -3.10
N GLU A 28 -8.19 -10.35 -2.00
CA GLU A 28 -8.19 -9.63 -0.74
C GLU A 28 -7.06 -8.61 -0.60
N LEU A 29 -6.13 -8.59 -1.55
CA LEU A 29 -4.91 -7.81 -1.44
C LEU A 29 -5.16 -6.30 -1.38
N LEU A 30 -6.02 -5.81 -2.28
CA LEU A 30 -6.35 -4.39 -2.32
C LEU A 30 -6.92 -3.96 -0.97
N THR A 31 -7.85 -4.75 -0.42
CA THR A 31 -8.47 -4.48 0.87
C THR A 31 -7.42 -4.42 1.97
N SER A 32 -6.51 -5.40 2.07
CA SER A 32 -5.46 -5.39 3.10
C SER A 32 -4.49 -4.21 2.97
N VAL A 33 -4.17 -3.77 1.74
CA VAL A 33 -3.32 -2.58 1.56
C VAL A 33 -4.06 -1.30 1.96
N LEU A 34 -5.36 -1.18 1.68
CA LEU A 34 -6.17 -0.04 2.11
C LEU A 34 -6.37 -0.02 3.63
N GLU A 35 -6.56 -1.17 4.27
CA GLU A 35 -6.60 -1.31 5.73
C GLU A 35 -5.31 -0.80 6.37
N ALA A 36 -4.14 -1.14 5.80
CA ALA A 36 -2.87 -0.64 6.29
C ALA A 36 -2.74 0.90 6.15
N PHE A 37 -3.34 1.50 5.14
CA PHE A 37 -3.38 2.96 5.03
C PHE A 37 -4.29 3.58 6.10
N GLU A 38 -5.46 3.00 6.35
CA GLU A 38 -6.37 3.44 7.41
C GLU A 38 -5.71 3.32 8.81
N GLU A 39 -5.02 2.21 9.09
CA GLU A 39 -4.27 2.01 10.34
C GLU A 39 -3.15 3.04 10.53
N LEU A 40 -2.56 3.51 9.43
CA LEU A 40 -1.55 4.57 9.45
C LEU A 40 -2.15 5.99 9.47
N GLY A 41 -3.48 6.14 9.40
CA GLY A 41 -4.14 7.43 9.30
C GLY A 41 -3.82 8.17 7.99
N LEU A 42 -3.66 7.41 6.90
CA LEU A 42 -3.43 7.92 5.56
C LEU A 42 -4.74 7.91 4.77
N ASP A 43 -5.16 9.11 4.34
CA ASP A 43 -6.28 9.26 3.43
C ASP A 43 -5.80 9.05 1.99
N VAL A 44 -6.47 8.18 1.23
CA VAL A 44 -6.18 7.97 -0.21
C VAL A 44 -6.88 9.06 -1.03
N LEU A 45 -6.08 9.96 -1.60
CA LEU A 45 -6.52 11.08 -2.42
C LEU A 45 -6.82 10.67 -3.87
N ASP A 46 -5.97 9.81 -4.42
CA ASP A 46 -6.08 9.29 -5.78
C ASP A 46 -5.55 7.86 -5.83
N ALA A 47 -6.14 7.01 -6.69
CA ALA A 47 -5.62 5.67 -6.91
C ALA A 47 -5.89 5.12 -8.31
N ASP A 48 -4.87 4.50 -8.92
CA ASP A 48 -4.97 3.67 -10.13
C ASP A 48 -4.84 2.20 -9.75
N VAL A 49 -5.84 1.39 -10.11
CA VAL A 49 -5.85 -0.05 -9.87
C VAL A 49 -6.01 -0.79 -11.19
N SER A 50 -5.07 -1.69 -11.46
CA SER A 50 -5.10 -2.54 -12.65
C SER A 50 -4.77 -3.97 -12.30
N CYS A 51 -5.59 -4.88 -12.81
CA CYS A 51 -5.40 -6.33 -12.76
C CYS A 51 -5.31 -6.91 -14.17
N ALA A 52 -4.60 -6.22 -15.08
CA ALA A 52 -4.38 -6.74 -16.42
C ALA A 52 -3.53 -8.02 -16.36
N ASP A 53 -3.92 -9.02 -17.17
CA ASP A 53 -3.17 -10.25 -17.40
C ASP A 53 -3.08 -11.25 -16.22
N ASP A 54 -4.16 -11.49 -15.47
CA ASP A 54 -4.34 -12.62 -14.50
C ASP A 54 -3.23 -12.79 -13.42
N THR A 55 -2.27 -11.88 -13.37
CA THR A 55 -0.99 -12.04 -12.68
C THR A 55 -0.57 -10.75 -11.98
N ALA A 56 -0.74 -9.58 -12.60
CA ALA A 56 -0.26 -8.34 -12.00
C ALA A 56 -1.36 -7.51 -11.34
N PHE A 57 -1.38 -7.46 -10.00
CA PHE A 57 -2.04 -6.38 -9.28
C PHE A 57 -1.11 -5.17 -9.24
N ARG A 58 -1.59 -4.02 -9.71
CA ARG A 58 -0.92 -2.74 -9.53
C ARG A 58 -1.81 -1.79 -8.76
N LEU A 59 -1.28 -1.22 -7.68
CA LEU A 59 -1.87 -0.09 -6.97
C LEU A 59 -0.89 1.06 -7.01
N GLU A 60 -1.34 2.18 -7.55
CA GLU A 60 -0.76 3.49 -7.31
C GLU A 60 -1.70 4.26 -6.39
N ALA A 61 -1.24 4.77 -5.26
CA ALA A 61 -2.08 5.56 -4.35
C ALA A 61 -1.34 6.82 -3.87
N LEU A 62 -2.03 7.96 -3.80
CA LEU A 62 -1.57 9.21 -3.20
C LEU A 62 -2.17 9.37 -1.81
N GLY A 63 -1.35 9.28 -0.75
CA GLY A 63 -1.80 9.36 0.64
C GLY A 63 -1.45 10.68 1.34
N SER A 64 -2.33 11.28 2.13
CA SER A 64 -1.95 12.37 3.06
C SER A 64 -2.06 11.94 4.51
N SER A 65 -1.08 12.28 5.35
CA SER A 65 -1.18 12.05 6.80
C SER A 65 -1.99 13.17 7.46
N GLN A 66 -2.94 12.79 8.31
CA GLN A 66 -3.88 13.73 8.93
C GLN A 66 -3.28 14.59 10.07
N SER A 67 -2.01 14.38 10.43
CA SER A 67 -1.38 15.07 11.57
C SER A 67 -0.45 16.20 11.13
N GLU A 68 -1.00 17.43 11.09
CA GLU A 68 -0.20 18.66 11.01
C GLU A 68 0.41 19.07 12.38
N ALA A 69 0.13 18.34 13.48
CA ALA A 69 0.39 18.83 14.84
C ALA A 69 1.03 17.84 15.85
N ALA A 70 1.48 16.64 15.45
CA ALA A 70 2.01 15.66 16.41
C ALA A 70 3.34 15.04 15.97
N GLU A 71 4.25 14.87 16.92
CA GLU A 71 5.66 14.47 16.79
C GLU A 71 5.92 13.05 16.25
N THR A 72 4.92 12.41 15.65
CA THR A 72 5.01 11.12 14.97
C THR A 72 4.60 11.30 13.51
N SER A 73 5.43 12.01 12.74
CA SER A 73 5.23 12.08 11.29
C SER A 73 5.33 10.66 10.73
N VAL A 74 4.28 10.17 10.08
CA VAL A 74 4.37 8.96 9.26
C VAL A 74 5.45 9.21 8.20
N ASP A 75 6.46 8.34 8.15
CA ASP A 75 7.53 8.43 7.17
C ASP A 75 7.42 7.32 6.10
N GLU A 76 8.18 7.46 5.02
CA GLU A 76 8.18 6.51 3.90
C GLU A 76 8.47 5.06 4.33
N GLN A 77 9.35 4.87 5.33
CA GLN A 77 9.72 3.54 5.80
C GLN A 77 8.56 2.88 6.55
N MET A 78 7.81 3.66 7.34
CA MET A 78 6.63 3.18 8.05
C MET A 78 5.52 2.76 7.07
N VAL A 79 5.26 3.60 6.05
CA VAL A 79 4.30 3.27 4.98
C VAL A 79 4.72 2.01 4.23
N ARG A 80 5.99 1.94 3.81
CA ARG A 80 6.53 0.77 3.11
C ARG A 80 6.42 -0.50 3.94
N HIS A 81 6.71 -0.42 5.24
CA HIS A 81 6.63 -1.57 6.14
C HIS A 81 5.20 -2.07 6.32
N ALA A 82 4.24 -1.17 6.53
CA ALA A 82 2.84 -1.53 6.69
C ALA A 82 2.28 -2.20 5.43
N VAL A 83 2.59 -1.65 4.25
CA VAL A 83 2.19 -2.24 2.96
C VAL A 83 2.77 -3.64 2.78
N LEU A 84 4.07 -3.82 3.07
CA LEU A 84 4.71 -5.15 3.00
C LEU A 84 4.10 -6.15 3.99
N GLN A 85 3.72 -5.69 5.18
CA GLN A 85 3.09 -6.54 6.19
C GLN A 85 1.68 -6.96 5.77
N ALA A 86 0.86 -6.04 5.25
CA ALA A 86 -0.47 -6.32 4.73
C ALA A 86 -0.43 -7.33 3.58
N ILE A 87 0.48 -7.11 2.63
CA ILE A 87 0.79 -8.04 1.55
C ILE A 87 1.11 -9.43 2.10
N LYS A 88 2.04 -9.52 3.07
CA LYS A 88 2.47 -10.79 3.63
C LYS A 88 1.32 -11.52 4.32
N LYS A 89 0.50 -10.78 5.07
CA LYS A 89 -0.69 -11.32 5.77
C LYS A 89 -1.69 -11.93 4.79
N CYS A 90 -1.95 -11.30 3.64
CA CYS A 90 -2.82 -11.86 2.59
C CYS A 90 -2.28 -13.19 2.04
N ILE A 91 -0.98 -13.24 1.74
CA ILE A 91 -0.35 -14.44 1.17
C ILE A 91 -0.38 -15.59 2.19
N ASP A 92 0.00 -15.31 3.44
CA ASP A 92 0.08 -16.32 4.51
C ASP A 92 -1.33 -16.76 4.98
N GLY A 93 -2.34 -15.88 4.86
CA GLY A 93 -3.73 -16.14 5.22
C GLY A 93 -4.49 -17.07 4.27
N SER A 94 -3.96 -17.35 3.08
CA SER A 94 -4.59 -18.24 2.07
C SER A 94 -4.55 -19.74 2.40
N SER A 95 -4.23 -20.13 3.64
CA SER A 95 -4.03 -21.54 4.06
C SER A 95 -5.12 -22.12 4.98
N ILE A 96 -6.36 -21.63 4.95
CA ILE A 96 -7.47 -22.20 5.73
C ILE A 96 -8.43 -22.98 4.82
#